data_AF-A0A960EQ43-F1
#
_entry.id   AF-A0A960EQ43-F1
#
_cell.length_a   1.000
_cell.length_b   1.000
_cell.length_c   1.000
_cell.angle_alpha   90.00
_cell.angle_beta   90.00
_cell.angle_gamma   90.00
#
_symmetry.space_group_name_H-M   'P 1'
#
loop_
_entity.id
_entity.type
_entity.pdbx_description
1 polymer ?
#
loop_
_entity_poly.entity_id
_entity_poly.type
_entity_poly.pdbx_seq_one_letter_code
_entity_poly.pdbx_strand_id
1 'polypeptide(L)'
;MSEPVAVPFSAFMDTALYGPDGFYTTGGRAGRRGDFITSPEVGPLFGAVVARFLDSEWVRLGRPDPFTVVDAGAGPGTLARAIIAAAPACGEAMQLVCVEVAEHQHAHHPDGVESVTSFPEGPITGVVIANELLDN
;
A
#
# COMPACT_ATOMS: atom_id res chain seq x y z
N MET A 1 -31.97 25.81 12.93
CA MET A 1 -30.59 25.43 12.59
C MET A 1 -30.05 24.69 13.80
N SER A 2 -29.72 23.41 13.67
CA SER A 2 -29.10 22.65 14.76
C SER A 2 -27.74 23.26 15.11
N GLU A 3 -27.45 23.40 16.40
CA GLU A 3 -26.11 23.80 16.83
C GLU A 3 -25.06 22.79 16.33
N PRO A 4 -23.87 23.26 15.92
CA PRO A 4 -22.79 22.36 15.55
C PRO A 4 -22.39 21.54 16.78
N VAL A 5 -22.61 20.23 16.71
CA VAL A 5 -22.16 19.29 17.73
C VAL A 5 -20.65 19.14 17.59
N ALA A 6 -19.92 19.37 18.68
CA ALA A 6 -18.49 19.11 18.71
C ALA A 6 -18.22 17.63 18.45
N VAL A 7 -17.31 17.33 17.54
CA VAL A 7 -16.87 15.96 17.22
C VAL A 7 -15.43 15.74 17.70
N PRO A 8 -15.04 14.50 18.04
CA PRO A 8 -13.65 14.16 18.25
C PRO A 8 -12.81 14.48 17.00
N PHE A 9 -11.56 14.89 17.20
CA PHE A 9 -10.65 15.17 16.08
C PHE A 9 -10.46 13.95 15.15
N SER A 10 -10.53 12.72 15.69
CA SER A 10 -10.48 11.50 14.89
C SER A 10 -11.67 11.38 13.91
N ALA A 11 -12.88 11.71 14.35
CA ALA A 11 -14.06 11.69 13.47
C ALA A 11 -13.98 12.79 12.39
N PHE A 12 -13.40 13.94 12.74
CA PHE A 12 -13.09 14.98 11.76
C PHE A 12 -12.07 14.51 10.72
N MET A 13 -10.94 13.93 11.16
CA MET A 13 -9.89 13.40 10.27
C MET A 13 -10.43 12.31 9.35
N ASP A 14 -11.20 11.37 9.88
CA ASP A 14 -11.82 10.30 9.10
C ASP A 14 -12.73 10.86 7.98
N THR A 15 -13.57 11.84 8.30
CA THR A 15 -14.43 12.50 7.32
C THR A 15 -13.62 13.29 6.28
N ALA A 16 -12.60 14.04 6.72
CA ALA A 16 -11.80 14.90 5.85
C ALA A 16 -10.88 14.11 4.92
N LEU A 17 -10.43 12.93 5.31
CA LEU A 17 -9.52 12.09 4.53
C LEU A 17 -10.26 11.07 3.66
N TYR A 18 -11.29 10.40 4.22
CA TYR A 18 -11.91 9.22 3.61
C TYR A 18 -13.42 9.37 3.37
N GLY A 19 -14.03 10.49 3.77
CA GLY A 19 -15.43 10.78 3.47
C GLY A 19 -15.70 10.93 1.96
N PRO A 20 -16.97 11.17 1.57
CA PRO A 20 -17.35 11.31 0.16
C PRO A 20 -16.55 12.40 -0.59
N ASP A 21 -16.27 13.50 0.11
CA ASP A 21 -15.45 14.63 -0.38
C ASP A 21 -14.03 14.61 0.23
N GLY A 22 -13.62 13.47 0.80
CA GLY A 22 -12.36 13.31 1.48
C GLY A 22 -11.17 13.40 0.53
N PHE A 23 -10.02 13.80 1.06
CA PHE A 23 -8.80 14.01 0.29
C PHE A 23 -8.39 12.76 -0.53
N TYR A 24 -8.33 11.57 0.09
CA TYR A 24 -7.95 10.34 -0.61
C TYR A 24 -9.07 9.78 -1.50
N THR A 25 -10.33 10.11 -1.19
CA THR A 25 -11.50 9.70 -2.01
C THR A 25 -11.57 10.47 -3.33
N THR A 26 -11.26 11.77 -3.29
CA THR A 26 -11.47 12.70 -4.43
C THR A 26 -10.24 12.88 -5.32
N GLY A 27 -9.12 12.19 -5.01
CA GLY A 27 -7.94 12.14 -5.88
C GLY A 27 -6.72 12.90 -5.37
N GLY A 28 -6.69 13.29 -4.10
CA GLY A 28 -5.47 13.69 -3.40
C GLY A 28 -4.44 12.56 -3.48
N ARG A 29 -3.26 12.84 -4.02
CA ARG A 29 -2.35 11.79 -4.50
C ARG A 29 -0.89 12.03 -4.17
N ALA A 30 -0.22 10.94 -3.79
CA ALA A 30 1.23 10.87 -3.78
C ALA A 30 1.79 10.91 -5.21
N GLY A 31 2.98 11.48 -5.37
CA GLY A 31 3.77 11.42 -6.60
C GLY A 31 4.42 12.74 -6.97
N ARG A 32 5.37 12.71 -7.90
CA ARG A 32 6.12 13.92 -8.33
C ARG A 32 5.26 15.06 -8.88
N ARG A 33 4.02 14.77 -9.27
CA ARG A 33 3.01 15.73 -9.73
C ARG A 33 1.74 15.70 -8.86
N GLY A 34 1.83 15.05 -7.71
CA GLY A 34 0.80 14.97 -6.70
C GLY A 34 0.99 16.05 -5.63
N ASP A 35 0.22 15.91 -4.56
CA ASP A 35 0.17 16.85 -3.44
C ASP A 35 1.33 16.65 -2.45
N PHE A 36 1.92 15.45 -2.44
CA PHE A 36 3.09 15.08 -1.65
C PHE A 36 3.94 14.02 -2.36
N ILE A 37 5.19 13.85 -1.93
CA ILE A 37 6.12 12.84 -2.47
C ILE A 37 6.41 11.78 -1.40
N THR A 38 6.30 10.51 -1.79
CA THR A 38 6.62 9.37 -0.92
C THR A 38 7.96 8.74 -1.32
N SER A 39 8.54 7.92 -0.46
CA SER A 39 9.83 7.26 -0.70
C SER A 39 9.89 6.47 -2.04
N PRO A 40 8.85 5.70 -2.43
CA PRO A 40 8.80 5.04 -3.74
C PRO A 40 8.84 5.99 -4.96
N GLU A 41 8.40 7.24 -4.79
CA GLU A 41 8.28 8.25 -5.86
C GLU A 41 9.60 9.01 -6.12
N VAL A 42 10.55 8.93 -5.20
CA VAL A 42 11.87 9.55 -5.32
C VAL A 42 12.71 8.85 -6.38
N GLY A 43 12.70 7.51 -6.39
CA GLY A 43 13.44 6.70 -7.37
C GLY A 43 13.46 5.21 -7.05
N PRO A 44 14.09 4.39 -7.93
CA PRO A 44 13.97 2.93 -7.89
C PRO A 44 14.67 2.26 -6.71
N LEU A 45 15.58 2.97 -6.03
CA LEU A 45 16.42 2.38 -4.97
C LEU A 45 15.59 1.87 -3.79
N PHE A 46 14.50 2.56 -3.44
CA PHE A 46 13.64 2.15 -2.33
C PHE A 46 13.02 0.77 -2.58
N GLY A 47 12.40 0.58 -3.75
CA GLY A 47 11.85 -0.73 -4.13
C GLY A 47 12.91 -1.83 -4.19
N ALA A 48 14.12 -1.53 -4.67
CA ALA A 48 15.22 -2.49 -4.70
C ALA A 48 15.68 -2.92 -3.29
N VAL A 49 15.72 -1.99 -2.32
CA VAL A 49 16.04 -2.32 -0.93
C VAL A 49 14.94 -3.18 -0.31
N VAL A 50 13.66 -2.84 -0.55
CA VAL A 50 12.53 -3.63 -0.07
C VAL A 50 12.52 -5.03 -0.69
N ALA A 51 12.76 -5.17 -2.00
CA ALA A 51 12.85 -6.46 -2.67
C ALA A 51 13.93 -7.36 -2.05
N ARG A 52 15.11 -6.80 -1.73
CA ARG A 52 16.17 -7.54 -1.04
C ARG A 52 15.79 -7.96 0.39
N PHE A 53 15.02 -7.12 1.08
CA PHE A 53 14.48 -7.47 2.38
C PHE A 53 13.48 -8.64 2.26
N LEU A 54 12.58 -8.61 1.27
CA LEU A 54 11.64 -9.69 0.99
C LEU A 54 12.35 -11.02 0.72
N ASP A 55 13.43 -11.02 -0.07
CA ASP A 55 14.25 -12.23 -0.29
C ASP A 55 14.82 -12.79 1.01
N SER A 56 15.31 -11.91 1.89
CA SER A 56 15.87 -12.33 3.17
C SER A 56 14.83 -12.95 4.10
N GLU A 57 13.63 -12.39 4.13
CA GLU A 57 12.52 -12.88 4.94
C GLU A 57 11.93 -14.17 4.38
N TRP A 58 11.81 -14.28 3.06
CA TRP A 58 11.40 -15.50 2.39
C TRP A 58 12.34 -16.67 2.73
N VAL A 59 13.66 -16.45 2.66
CA VAL A 59 14.65 -17.45 3.08
C VAL A 59 14.54 -17.77 4.58
N ARG A 60 14.39 -16.75 5.43
CA ARG A 60 14.25 -16.91 6.88
C ARG A 60 13.02 -17.74 7.26
N LEU A 61 11.94 -17.63 6.50
CA LEU A 61 10.71 -18.38 6.68
C LEU A 61 10.74 -19.79 6.06
N GLY A 62 11.88 -20.22 5.51
CA GLY A 62 12.04 -21.56 4.93
C GLY A 62 11.55 -21.66 3.49
N ARG A 63 11.54 -20.54 2.75
CA ARG A 63 11.13 -20.44 1.34
C ARG A 63 9.69 -20.93 1.11
N PRO A 64 8.69 -20.37 1.82
CA PRO A 64 7.31 -20.75 1.62
C PRO A 64 6.85 -20.48 0.18
N ASP A 65 5.92 -21.31 -0.28
CA ASP A 65 5.21 -21.17 -1.55
C ASP A 65 3.73 -21.55 -1.30
N PRO A 66 2.81 -20.56 -1.20
CA PRO A 66 3.03 -19.14 -1.48
C PRO A 66 3.75 -18.36 -0.36
N PHE A 67 4.43 -17.28 -0.75
CA PHE A 67 4.97 -16.24 0.12
C PHE A 67 4.16 -14.94 -0.05
N THR A 68 3.29 -14.65 0.90
CA THR A 68 2.34 -13.52 0.77
C THR A 68 2.98 -12.22 1.24
N VAL A 69 3.01 -11.22 0.37
CA VAL A 69 3.46 -9.86 0.69
C VAL A 69 2.26 -8.92 0.59
N VAL A 70 1.92 -8.25 1.69
CA VAL A 70 0.81 -7.28 1.72
C VAL A 70 1.38 -5.87 1.75
N ASP A 71 1.03 -5.03 0.78
CA ASP A 71 1.29 -3.59 0.76
C ASP A 71 0.03 -2.86 1.24
N ALA A 72 0.03 -2.43 2.49
CA ALA A 72 -1.08 -1.75 3.13
C ALA A 72 -1.01 -0.24 2.90
N GLY A 73 -2.06 0.34 2.31
CA GLY A 73 -2.02 1.71 1.81
C GLY A 73 -1.25 1.81 0.50
N ALA A 74 -1.50 0.88 -0.41
CA ALA A 74 -0.72 0.74 -1.65
C ALA A 74 -0.80 1.97 -2.57
N GLY A 75 -1.79 2.86 -2.38
CA GLY A 75 -2.02 4.02 -3.22
C GLY A 75 -2.19 3.59 -4.68
N PRO A 76 -1.48 4.19 -5.64
CA PRO A 76 -1.51 3.77 -7.05
C PRO A 76 -0.62 2.55 -7.36
N GLY A 77 -0.10 1.84 -6.35
CA GLY A 77 0.75 0.65 -6.52
C GLY A 77 2.20 0.96 -6.91
N THR A 78 2.73 2.13 -6.58
CA THR A 78 4.11 2.52 -6.96
C THR A 78 5.16 1.63 -6.29
N LEU A 79 4.99 1.31 -5.00
CA LEU A 79 5.90 0.41 -4.30
C LEU A 79 5.85 -1.00 -4.89
N ALA A 80 4.65 -1.53 -5.13
CA ALA A 80 4.44 -2.82 -5.80
C ALA A 80 5.17 -2.89 -7.16
N ARG A 81 5.02 -1.88 -8.01
CA ARG A 81 5.77 -1.78 -9.28
C ARG A 81 7.28 -1.81 -9.07
N ALA A 82 7.78 -1.06 -8.09
CA ALA A 82 9.21 -0.96 -7.82
C ALA A 82 9.79 -2.29 -7.31
N ILE A 83 9.03 -3.04 -6.49
CA ILE A 83 9.40 -4.39 -6.03
C ILE A 83 9.43 -5.36 -7.20
N ILE A 84 8.38 -5.39 -8.04
CA ILE A 84 8.31 -6.27 -9.22
C ILE A 84 9.47 -5.98 -10.18
N ALA A 85 9.74 -4.71 -10.46
CA ALA A 85 10.82 -4.29 -11.34
C ALA A 85 12.23 -4.65 -10.81
N ALA A 86 12.38 -4.78 -9.49
CA ALA A 86 13.62 -5.21 -8.87
C ALA A 86 13.87 -6.73 -8.98
N ALA A 87 12.87 -7.50 -9.43
CA ALA A 87 12.95 -8.94 -9.67
C ALA A 87 13.57 -9.74 -8.50
N PRO A 88 12.95 -9.72 -7.30
CA PRO A 88 13.44 -10.49 -6.16
C PRO A 88 13.46 -11.98 -6.46
N ALA A 89 14.39 -12.72 -5.83
CA ALA A 89 14.50 -14.16 -5.99
C ALA A 89 13.25 -14.92 -5.52
N CYS A 90 12.47 -14.37 -4.58
CA CYS A 90 11.19 -14.92 -4.16
C CYS A 90 10.05 -14.69 -5.16
N GLY A 91 10.28 -13.99 -6.29
CA GLY A 91 9.23 -13.50 -7.19
C GLY A 91 8.23 -14.55 -7.69
N GLU A 92 8.68 -15.77 -8.01
CA GLU A 92 7.81 -16.87 -8.46
C GLU A 92 6.88 -17.38 -7.36
N ALA A 93 7.32 -17.34 -6.09
CA ALA A 93 6.51 -17.74 -4.93
C ALA A 93 5.71 -16.58 -4.34
N MET A 94 6.00 -15.34 -4.76
CA MET A 94 5.47 -14.13 -4.14
C MET A 94 4.04 -13.86 -4.60
N GLN A 95 3.12 -13.81 -3.65
CA GLN A 95 1.76 -13.30 -3.86
C GLN A 95 1.69 -11.89 -3.29
N LEU A 96 1.71 -10.89 -4.17
CA LEU A 96 1.67 -9.48 -3.78
C LEU A 96 0.22 -8.98 -3.73
N VAL A 97 -0.21 -8.55 -2.55
CA VAL A 97 -1.56 -8.03 -2.27
C VAL A 97 -1.47 -6.54 -1.98
N CYS A 98 -2.11 -5.71 -2.79
CA CYS A 98 -2.21 -4.27 -2.61
C CYS A 98 -3.54 -3.94 -1.93
N VAL A 99 -3.48 -3.43 -0.70
CA VAL A 99 -4.66 -2.97 0.05
C VAL A 99 -4.79 -1.46 -0.13
N GLU A 100 -5.88 -1.03 -0.77
CA GLU A 100 -6.17 0.38 -1.01
C GLU A 100 -7.68 0.63 -0.93
N VAL A 101 -8.09 1.50 -0.02
CA VAL A 101 -9.51 1.81 0.25
C VAL A 101 -10.16 2.55 -0.92
N ALA A 102 -9.39 3.35 -1.65
CA ALA A 102 -9.83 4.08 -2.82
C ALA A 102 -9.81 3.16 -4.05
N GLU A 103 -10.89 2.41 -4.29
CA GLU A 103 -11.01 1.41 -5.38
C GLU A 103 -10.60 1.94 -6.77
N HIS A 104 -10.82 3.23 -7.05
CA HIS A 104 -10.40 3.83 -8.32
C HIS A 104 -8.88 3.77 -8.57
N GLN A 105 -8.06 3.63 -7.51
CA GLN A 105 -6.61 3.48 -7.62
C GLN A 105 -6.19 2.09 -8.10
N HIS A 106 -7.05 1.08 -7.95
CA HIS A 106 -6.75 -0.31 -8.37
C HIS A 106 -6.47 -0.40 -9.88
N ALA A 107 -7.10 0.47 -10.68
CA ALA A 107 -6.84 0.58 -12.12
C ALA A 107 -5.40 1.00 -12.45
N HIS A 108 -4.67 1.56 -11.48
CA HIS A 108 -3.26 1.93 -11.62
C HIS A 108 -2.31 0.86 -11.10
N HIS A 109 -2.79 -0.19 -10.43
CA HIS A 109 -1.92 -1.25 -9.90
C HIS A 109 -1.25 -2.04 -11.04
N PRO A 110 -0.01 -2.54 -10.84
CA PRO A 110 0.65 -3.37 -11.85
C PRO A 110 -0.04 -4.72 -12.03
N ASP A 111 0.12 -5.32 -13.20
CA ASP A 111 -0.31 -6.70 -13.44
C ASP A 111 0.34 -7.68 -12.46
N GLY A 112 -0.39 -8.76 -12.13
CA GLY A 112 0.12 -9.83 -11.26
C GLY A 112 0.00 -9.57 -9.77
N VAL A 113 -0.64 -8.48 -9.35
CA VAL A 113 -1.00 -8.24 -7.95
C VAL A 113 -2.48 -8.50 -7.70
N GLU A 114 -2.81 -8.90 -6.48
CA GLU A 114 -4.19 -8.90 -5.99
C GLU A 114 -4.52 -7.51 -5.43
N SER A 115 -5.63 -6.90 -5.86
CA SER A 115 -6.06 -5.58 -5.38
C SER A 115 -7.31 -5.73 -4.53
N VAL A 116 -7.27 -5.21 -3.30
CA VAL A 116 -8.36 -5.33 -2.33
C VAL A 116 -8.59 -4.01 -1.62
N THR A 117 -9.83 -3.77 -1.16
CA THR A 117 -10.17 -2.57 -0.39
C THR A 117 -10.02 -2.74 1.11
N SER A 118 -9.82 -3.97 1.57
CA SER A 118 -9.65 -4.30 2.98
C SER A 118 -8.48 -5.27 3.19
N PHE A 119 -7.92 -5.25 4.40
CA PHE A 119 -6.82 -6.13 4.76
C PHE A 119 -7.26 -7.61 4.69
N PRO A 120 -6.42 -8.53 4.15
CA PRO A 120 -6.77 -9.94 4.05
C PRO A 120 -7.11 -10.59 5.39
N GLU A 121 -8.13 -11.44 5.41
CA GLU A 121 -8.49 -12.23 6.59
C GLU A 121 -7.61 -13.48 6.72
N GLY A 122 -7.38 -13.92 7.95
CA GLY A 122 -6.66 -15.17 8.24
C GLY A 122 -5.13 -15.00 8.38
N PRO A 123 -4.41 -16.12 8.57
CA PRO A 123 -2.97 -16.09 8.80
C PRO A 123 -2.19 -15.77 7.52
N ILE A 124 -1.21 -14.87 7.64
CA ILE A 124 -0.28 -14.53 6.56
C ILE A 124 1.06 -15.23 6.82
N THR A 125 1.54 -15.98 5.83
CA THR A 125 2.92 -16.50 5.82
C THR A 125 3.76 -15.64 4.87
N GLY A 126 4.31 -14.56 5.40
CA GLY A 126 5.17 -13.66 4.64
C GLY A 126 5.36 -12.32 5.33
N VAL A 127 5.19 -11.22 4.59
CA VAL A 127 5.53 -9.87 5.05
C VAL A 127 4.35 -8.93 4.85
N VAL A 128 4.13 -8.04 5.81
CA VAL A 128 3.23 -6.89 5.68
C VAL A 128 4.07 -5.62 5.67
N ILE A 129 3.85 -4.77 4.68
CA ILE A 129 4.50 -3.48 4.49
C ILE A 129 3.44 -2.39 4.61
N ALA A 130 3.76 -1.31 5.30
CA ALA A 130 2.90 -0.14 5.46
C ALA A 130 3.74 1.12 5.33
N ASN A 131 4.08 1.51 4.10
CA ASN A 131 4.92 2.67 3.85
C ASN A 131 4.09 3.96 3.89
N GLU A 132 4.39 4.87 4.81
CA GLU A 132 3.70 6.17 4.94
C GLU A 132 2.17 6.02 5.11
N LEU A 133 1.75 4.93 5.79
CA LEU A 133 0.34 4.66 6.09
C LEU A 133 -0.07 5.22 7.45
N LEU A 134 0.73 4.97 8.50
CA LEU A 134 0.35 5.21 9.89
C LEU A 134 0.39 6.69 10.29
N ASP A 135 1.03 7.53 9.48
CA ASP A 135 1.08 8.98 9.68
C ASP A 135 -0.08 9.74 9.01
N ASN A 136 -0.95 9.03 8.28
CA ASN A 136 -2.18 9.59 7.69
C ASN A 136 -3.29 9.80 8.73
#